data_AF-A0A1A8B6N9-F1
#
_entry.id   AF-A0A1A8B6N9-F1
#
_cell.length_a   1.000
_cell.length_b   1.000
_cell.length_c   1.000
_cell.angle_alpha   90.00
_cell.angle_beta   90.00
_cell.angle_gamma   90.00
#
_symmetry.space_group_name_H-M   'P 1'
#
loop_
_entity.id
_entity.type
_entity.pdbx_description
1 polymer ?
#
loop_
_entity_poly.entity_id
_entity_poly.type
_entity_poly.pdbx_seq_one_letter_code
_entity_poly.pdbx_strand_id
1 'polypeptide(L)'
;MEQEKDRTLLKNIIKVWKEIKALREFQTFTNTPYKLYLRRENVDLAADEHMYEEEILTEALEIEAEHEEDYQKKLAEYKKQQEEWKRWRKKQKAKKKKKKKKKRGQTQDDTDEEDQDQEGSESEGPFEEGPPKPEPPERPDFDSIEQWVREKASRIRRKPGEVILTPELSASGSITPSELCPRAEVARREDVSKRSLFIKVLYNDKEVSRTGSCSLRSDFRVQFTQLFHLKILNCPQSMNLQVFEQIGSSSSLLAQVFVPVPEPSVVTGSAPVETFEFSSNQRVMFDHEGVGSDVPLSFEPDGSNKVILLTSGKLACCVSWGIGEDDVPRAPPVSQQLGAAH
;
A
#
# COMPACT_ATOMS: atom_id res chain seq x y z
N MET A 1 -8.29 -5.51 -6.78
CA MET A 1 -7.25 -4.46 -6.69
C MET A 1 -5.88 -5.06 -6.36
N GLU A 2 -5.80 -6.01 -5.43
CA GLU A 2 -4.55 -6.69 -5.07
C GLU A 2 -3.95 -7.51 -6.22
N GLN A 3 -4.74 -8.38 -6.86
CA GLN A 3 -4.29 -9.18 -8.01
C GLN A 3 -3.71 -8.34 -9.18
N GLU A 4 -4.29 -7.16 -9.45
CA GLU A 4 -3.77 -6.24 -10.47
C GLU A 4 -2.40 -5.67 -10.09
N LYS A 5 -2.24 -5.30 -8.82
CA LYS A 5 -0.98 -4.82 -8.26
C LYS A 5 0.08 -5.92 -8.34
N ASP A 6 -0.25 -7.16 -7.98
CA ASP A 6 0.67 -8.29 -8.03
C ASP A 6 1.13 -8.59 -9.46
N ARG A 7 0.20 -8.60 -10.43
CA ARG A 7 0.52 -8.80 -11.84
C ARG A 7 1.42 -7.68 -12.38
N THR A 8 1.14 -6.43 -12.00
CA THR A 8 1.95 -5.27 -12.38
C THR A 8 3.34 -5.33 -11.74
N LEU A 9 3.42 -5.70 -10.47
CA LEU A 9 4.67 -5.86 -9.73
C LEU A 9 5.54 -6.95 -10.37
N LEU A 10 4.98 -8.11 -10.70
CA LEU A 10 5.70 -9.19 -11.37
C LEU A 10 6.27 -8.73 -12.72
N LYS A 11 5.47 -8.03 -13.54
CA LYS A 11 5.94 -7.45 -14.81
C LYS A 11 7.10 -6.48 -14.58
N ASN A 12 7.01 -5.62 -13.58
CA ASN A 12 8.06 -4.65 -13.23
C ASN A 12 9.33 -5.34 -12.76
N ILE A 13 9.24 -6.37 -11.90
CA ILE A 13 10.39 -7.17 -11.44
C ILE A 13 11.10 -7.80 -12.64
N ILE A 14 10.34 -8.43 -13.56
CA ILE A 14 10.90 -9.06 -14.76
C ILE A 14 11.55 -8.00 -15.68
N LYS A 15 10.92 -6.84 -15.84
CA LYS A 15 11.46 -5.73 -16.64
C LYS A 15 12.79 -5.24 -16.07
N VAL A 16 12.83 -4.88 -14.79
CA VAL A 16 14.05 -4.42 -14.10
C VAL A 16 15.15 -5.48 -14.17
N TRP A 17 14.82 -6.76 -14.02
CA TRP A 17 15.81 -7.83 -14.16
C TRP A 17 16.39 -7.92 -15.57
N LYS A 18 15.59 -7.69 -16.61
CA LYS A 18 16.10 -7.62 -18.00
C LYS A 18 17.03 -6.42 -18.17
N GLU A 19 16.69 -5.27 -17.61
CA GLU A 19 17.53 -4.06 -17.62
C GLU A 19 18.87 -4.31 -16.91
N ILE A 20 18.87 -4.96 -15.73
CA ILE A 20 20.09 -5.35 -15.01
C ILE A 20 20.96 -6.28 -15.86
N LYS A 21 20.37 -7.26 -16.56
CA LYS A 21 21.12 -8.16 -17.45
C LYS A 21 21.72 -7.42 -18.64
N ALA A 22 20.95 -6.57 -19.31
CA ALA A 22 21.42 -5.75 -20.42
C ALA A 22 22.56 -4.82 -19.98
N LEU A 23 22.47 -4.24 -18.77
CA LEU A 23 23.54 -3.42 -18.21
C LEU A 23 24.82 -4.23 -17.95
N ARG A 24 24.71 -5.44 -17.40
CA ARG A 24 25.86 -6.34 -17.20
C ARG A 24 26.52 -6.74 -18.52
N GLU A 25 25.72 -6.99 -19.57
CA GLU A 25 26.22 -7.27 -20.92
C GLU A 25 26.94 -6.05 -21.50
N PHE A 26 26.33 -4.87 -21.41
CA PHE A 26 26.92 -3.61 -21.88
C PHE A 26 28.22 -3.26 -21.16
N GLN A 27 28.26 -3.41 -19.83
CA GLN A 27 29.44 -3.14 -18.99
C GLN A 27 30.53 -4.21 -19.13
N THR A 28 30.20 -5.39 -19.66
CA THR A 28 31.09 -6.57 -19.78
C THR A 28 31.52 -7.21 -18.46
N PHE A 29 30.93 -6.81 -17.33
CA PHE A 29 31.19 -7.41 -16.01
C PHE A 29 29.93 -7.49 -15.14
N THR A 30 30.00 -8.34 -14.12
CA THR A 30 28.98 -8.47 -13.06
C THR A 30 29.61 -8.16 -11.71
N ASN A 31 29.06 -7.18 -11.00
CA ASN A 31 29.55 -6.71 -9.69
C ASN A 31 28.73 -7.22 -8.49
N THR A 32 27.59 -7.85 -8.73
CA THR A 32 26.66 -8.34 -7.69
C THR A 32 26.35 -9.82 -7.87
N PRO A 33 26.17 -10.58 -6.77
CA PRO A 33 25.92 -12.01 -6.84
C PRO A 33 24.45 -12.34 -7.13
N TYR A 34 23.59 -11.35 -7.36
CA TYR A 34 22.16 -11.57 -7.50
C TYR A 34 21.80 -12.19 -8.85
N LYS A 35 20.93 -13.20 -8.80
CA LYS A 35 20.26 -13.88 -9.91
C LYS A 35 18.78 -13.99 -9.62
N LEU A 36 17.93 -13.55 -10.56
CA LEU A 36 16.50 -13.78 -10.52
C LEU A 36 16.15 -15.03 -11.34
N TYR A 37 15.53 -16.00 -10.68
CA TYR A 37 14.91 -17.17 -11.30
C TYR A 37 13.40 -16.96 -11.35
N LEU A 38 12.77 -17.43 -12.42
CA LEU A 38 11.31 -17.49 -12.53
C LEU A 38 10.92 -18.96 -12.46
N ARG A 39 10.52 -19.43 -11.27
CA ARG A 39 9.98 -20.76 -11.13
C ARG A 39 8.68 -20.83 -11.91
N ARG A 40 8.60 -21.80 -12.83
CA ARG A 40 7.42 -22.04 -13.66
C ARG A 40 6.67 -23.22 -13.08
N GLU A 41 5.41 -22.99 -12.76
CA GLU A 41 4.48 -24.01 -12.33
C GLU A 41 3.42 -24.16 -13.42
N ASN A 42 3.33 -25.38 -13.96
CA ASN A 42 2.31 -25.70 -14.95
C ASN A 42 0.98 -25.92 -14.23
N VAL A 43 -0.09 -25.45 -14.86
CA VAL A 43 -1.45 -25.58 -14.35
C VAL A 43 -2.19 -26.65 -15.14
N ASP A 44 -3.02 -27.42 -14.46
CA ASP A 44 -4.01 -28.27 -15.12
C ASP A 44 -5.08 -27.34 -15.71
N LEU A 45 -5.16 -27.31 -17.05
CA LEU A 45 -6.04 -26.39 -17.77
C LEU A 45 -7.49 -26.51 -17.33
N ALA A 46 -7.99 -27.73 -17.16
CA ALA A 46 -9.40 -27.96 -16.83
C ALA A 46 -9.74 -27.46 -15.41
N ALA A 47 -8.87 -27.77 -14.44
CA ALA A 47 -9.02 -27.27 -13.08
C ALA A 47 -8.87 -25.73 -13.02
N ASP A 48 -7.93 -25.18 -13.78
CA ASP A 48 -7.66 -23.74 -13.82
C ASP A 48 -8.81 -22.93 -14.44
N GLU A 49 -9.39 -23.42 -15.54
CA GLU A 49 -10.60 -22.84 -16.14
C GLU A 49 -11.79 -22.92 -15.19
N HIS A 50 -11.99 -24.04 -14.50
CA HIS A 50 -13.06 -24.18 -13.51
C HIS A 50 -12.90 -23.17 -12.37
N MET A 51 -11.70 -23.08 -11.78
CA MET A 51 -11.41 -22.11 -10.71
C MET A 51 -11.63 -20.67 -11.20
N TYR A 52 -11.22 -20.35 -12.43
CA TYR A 52 -11.42 -19.03 -12.99
C TYR A 52 -12.90 -18.68 -13.13
N GLU A 53 -13.72 -19.57 -13.72
CA GLU A 53 -15.16 -19.31 -13.85
C GLU A 53 -15.88 -19.29 -12.49
N GLU A 54 -15.46 -20.12 -11.53
CA GLU A 54 -15.97 -20.07 -10.16
C GLU A 54 -15.70 -18.71 -9.51
N GLU A 55 -14.47 -18.18 -9.61
CA GLU A 55 -14.15 -16.85 -9.10
C GLU A 55 -14.93 -15.72 -9.80
N ILE A 56 -15.19 -15.83 -11.10
CA ILE A 56 -16.03 -14.86 -11.83
C ILE A 56 -17.46 -14.90 -11.28
N LEU A 57 -18.01 -16.10 -11.13
CA LEU A 57 -19.38 -16.31 -10.67
C LEU A 57 -19.56 -15.82 -9.23
N THR A 58 -18.63 -16.14 -8.33
CA THR A 58 -18.66 -15.69 -6.94
C THR A 58 -18.63 -14.16 -6.86
N GLU A 59 -17.72 -13.49 -7.59
CA GLU A 59 -17.66 -12.02 -7.59
C GLU A 59 -18.94 -11.41 -8.20
N ALA A 60 -19.50 -12.00 -9.25
CA ALA A 60 -20.75 -11.54 -9.85
C ALA A 60 -21.95 -11.67 -8.89
N LEU A 61 -22.04 -12.78 -8.14
CA LEU A 61 -23.08 -13.00 -7.13
C LEU A 61 -22.95 -12.05 -5.94
N GLU A 62 -21.73 -11.75 -5.49
CA GLU A 62 -21.48 -10.76 -4.44
C GLU A 62 -21.97 -9.37 -4.87
N ILE A 63 -21.66 -8.95 -6.10
CA ILE A 63 -22.11 -7.66 -6.65
C ILE A 63 -23.63 -7.65 -6.86
N GLU A 64 -24.22 -8.75 -7.33
CA GLU A 64 -25.69 -8.85 -7.46
C GLU A 64 -26.37 -8.70 -6.10
N ALA A 65 -25.84 -9.34 -5.05
CA ALA A 65 -26.38 -9.22 -3.70
C ALA A 65 -26.32 -7.77 -3.19
N GLU A 66 -25.19 -7.08 -3.36
CA GLU A 66 -25.06 -5.66 -3.02
C GLU A 66 -26.08 -4.80 -3.80
N HIS A 67 -26.22 -5.03 -5.10
CA HIS A 67 -27.16 -4.30 -5.93
C HIS A 67 -28.64 -4.60 -5.59
N GLU A 68 -28.96 -5.83 -5.20
CA GLU A 68 -30.31 -6.23 -4.78
C GLU A 68 -30.66 -5.60 -3.42
N GLU A 69 -29.72 -5.51 -2.47
CA GLU A 69 -29.92 -4.76 -1.22
C GLU A 69 -30.24 -3.27 -1.49
N ASP A 70 -29.46 -2.65 -2.38
CA ASP A 70 -29.70 -1.28 -2.83
C ASP A 70 -31.04 -1.12 -3.55
N TYR A 71 -31.42 -2.10 -4.38
CA TYR A 71 -32.72 -2.13 -5.04
C TYR A 71 -33.86 -2.20 -4.03
N GLN A 72 -33.76 -3.07 -3.02
CA GLN A 72 -34.78 -3.19 -1.97
C GLN A 72 -34.93 -1.89 -1.18
N LYS A 73 -33.83 -1.21 -0.89
CA LYS A 73 -33.84 0.11 -0.23
C LYS A 73 -34.53 1.16 -1.10
N LYS A 74 -34.17 1.27 -2.39
CA LYS A 74 -34.82 2.17 -3.36
C LYS A 74 -36.31 1.84 -3.52
N LEU A 75 -36.68 0.56 -3.49
CA LEU A 75 -38.07 0.12 -3.61
C LEU A 75 -38.88 0.51 -2.36
N ALA A 76 -38.29 0.44 -1.17
CA ALA A 76 -38.92 0.90 0.06
C ALA A 76 -39.13 2.43 0.04
N GLU A 77 -38.12 3.19 -0.38
CA GLU A 77 -38.23 4.64 -0.57
C GLU A 77 -39.28 5.02 -1.62
N TYR A 78 -39.28 4.31 -2.76
CA TYR A 78 -40.28 4.45 -3.80
C TYR A 78 -41.70 4.24 -3.28
N LYS A 79 -41.95 3.17 -2.52
CA LYS A 79 -43.26 2.87 -1.92
C LYS A 79 -43.72 4.02 -1.02
N LYS A 80 -42.83 4.56 -0.17
CA LYS A 80 -43.11 5.72 0.68
C LYS A 80 -43.49 6.96 -0.12
N GLN A 81 -42.69 7.30 -1.14
CA GLN A 81 -42.97 8.43 -2.03
C GLN A 81 -44.30 8.25 -2.78
N GLN A 82 -44.61 7.03 -3.22
CA GLN A 82 -45.86 6.72 -3.92
C GLN A 82 -47.08 6.91 -3.01
N GLU A 83 -46.98 6.55 -1.72
CA GLU A 83 -48.04 6.82 -0.75
C GLU A 83 -48.23 8.31 -0.48
N GLU A 84 -47.14 9.05 -0.29
CA GLU A 84 -47.18 10.50 -0.08
C GLU A 84 -47.81 11.22 -1.28
N TRP A 85 -47.42 10.83 -2.49
CA TRP A 85 -48.01 11.32 -3.73
C TRP A 85 -49.51 10.99 -3.83
N LYS A 86 -49.92 9.76 -3.49
CA LYS A 86 -51.35 9.37 -3.42
C LYS A 86 -52.12 10.23 -2.41
N ARG A 87 -51.56 10.49 -1.22
CA ARG A 87 -52.14 11.36 -0.18
C ARG A 87 -52.29 12.79 -0.68
N TRP A 88 -51.25 13.33 -1.32
CA TRP A 88 -51.28 14.67 -1.93
C TRP A 88 -52.35 14.77 -3.02
N ARG A 89 -52.42 13.80 -3.94
CA ARG A 89 -53.41 13.77 -5.03
C ARG A 89 -54.84 13.71 -4.49
N LYS A 90 -55.10 12.93 -3.42
CA LYS A 90 -56.40 12.90 -2.73
C LYS A 90 -56.75 14.27 -2.13
N LYS A 91 -55.82 14.93 -1.43
CA LYS A 91 -56.01 16.29 -0.88
C LYS A 91 -56.34 17.31 -1.98
N GLN A 92 -55.64 17.27 -3.11
CA GLN A 92 -55.91 18.18 -4.24
C GLN A 92 -57.27 17.94 -4.89
N LYS A 93 -57.67 16.68 -5.10
CA LYS A 93 -59.03 16.35 -5.59
C LYS A 93 -60.12 16.86 -4.63
N ALA A 94 -59.93 16.73 -3.32
CA ALA A 94 -60.86 17.25 -2.32
C ALA A 94 -60.94 18.79 -2.33
N LYS A 95 -59.81 19.49 -2.47
CA LYS A 95 -59.76 20.96 -2.64
C LYS A 95 -60.49 21.41 -3.91
N LYS A 96 -60.27 20.75 -5.05
CA LYS A 96 -60.97 21.02 -6.32
C LYS A 96 -62.49 20.78 -6.20
N LYS A 97 -62.94 19.69 -5.56
CA LYS A 97 -64.37 19.42 -5.30
C LYS A 97 -65.01 20.50 -4.41
N LYS A 98 -64.34 20.91 -3.32
CA LYS A 98 -64.82 22.01 -2.45
C LYS A 98 -64.93 23.35 -3.22
N LYS A 99 -63.94 23.70 -4.05
CA LYS A 99 -64.00 24.89 -4.92
C LYS A 99 -65.15 24.82 -5.93
N LYS A 100 -65.37 23.67 -6.59
CA LYS A 100 -66.49 23.47 -7.55
C LYS A 100 -67.87 23.58 -6.88
N LYS A 101 -68.04 23.03 -5.66
CA LYS A 101 -69.27 23.16 -4.87
C LYS A 101 -69.54 24.61 -4.42
N LYS A 102 -68.47 25.36 -4.07
CA LYS A 102 -68.56 26.79 -3.72
C LYS A 102 -68.89 27.68 -4.94
N LYS A 103 -68.43 27.30 -6.14
CA LYS A 103 -68.75 27.98 -7.41
C LYS A 103 -70.20 27.68 -7.88
N ARG A 104 -70.69 26.44 -7.71
CA ARG A 104 -72.09 26.06 -7.98
C ARG A 104 -73.10 26.71 -7.03
N GLY A 105 -72.74 26.99 -5.78
CA GLY A 105 -73.60 27.74 -4.86
C GLY A 105 -73.71 29.24 -5.15
N GLN A 106 -73.10 29.72 -6.23
CA GLN A 106 -73.10 31.14 -6.63
C GLN A 106 -73.74 31.38 -8.01
N THR A 107 -74.32 30.35 -8.63
CA THR A 107 -75.12 30.47 -9.85
C THR A 107 -76.26 29.46 -9.76
N GLN A 108 -77.37 29.92 -9.22
CA GLN A 108 -78.66 29.24 -9.27
C GLN A 108 -79.66 30.26 -9.79
N ASP A 109 -79.92 30.20 -11.09
CA ASP A 109 -81.25 30.45 -11.63
C ASP A 109 -81.51 29.41 -12.72
N ASP A 110 -82.78 29.05 -12.84
CA ASP A 110 -83.36 27.76 -13.26
C ASP A 110 -82.93 27.17 -14.61
N THR A 111 -82.97 25.83 -14.72
CA THR A 111 -83.94 25.03 -15.54
C THR A 111 -83.44 23.58 -15.68
N ASP A 112 -84.37 22.63 -15.57
CA ASP A 112 -84.20 21.18 -15.78
C ASP A 112 -83.71 20.80 -17.20
N GLU A 113 -82.97 19.68 -17.25
CA GLU A 113 -83.07 18.57 -18.21
C GLU A 113 -81.72 17.98 -18.70
N GLU A 114 -81.69 16.64 -18.57
CA GLU A 114 -81.08 15.59 -19.39
C GLU A 114 -79.58 15.50 -19.70
N ASP A 115 -79.17 14.24 -19.82
CA ASP A 115 -77.85 13.69 -20.13
C ASP A 115 -77.17 14.32 -21.36
N GLN A 116 -75.85 14.52 -21.27
CA GLN A 116 -74.91 14.09 -22.31
C GLN A 116 -73.45 14.26 -21.89
N ASP A 117 -72.66 13.24 -22.23
CA ASP A 117 -71.21 13.25 -22.27
C ASP A 117 -70.69 14.45 -23.09
N GLN A 118 -69.78 15.25 -22.50
CA GLN A 118 -68.91 16.13 -23.26
C GLN A 118 -67.52 16.18 -22.60
N GLU A 119 -66.58 15.51 -23.26
CA GLU A 119 -65.16 15.83 -23.21
C GLU A 119 -64.94 17.30 -23.62
N GLY A 120 -63.96 17.94 -22.98
CA GLY A 120 -63.34 19.17 -23.46
C GLY A 120 -63.85 20.46 -22.82
N SER A 121 -63.16 20.91 -21.76
CA SER A 121 -62.97 22.35 -21.55
C SER A 121 -61.74 22.59 -20.68
N GLU A 122 -60.64 22.88 -21.36
CA GLU A 122 -59.44 23.47 -20.80
C GLU A 122 -59.78 24.87 -20.29
N SER A 123 -59.63 25.09 -18.99
CA SER A 123 -59.48 26.44 -18.45
C SER A 123 -58.24 26.45 -17.57
N GLU A 124 -57.15 26.97 -18.14
CA GLU A 124 -55.90 27.20 -17.45
C GLU A 124 -56.06 28.25 -16.35
N GLY A 125 -55.52 27.91 -15.18
CA GLY A 125 -55.31 28.78 -14.02
C GLY A 125 -54.37 28.03 -13.07
N PRO A 126 -53.44 28.71 -12.38
CA PRO A 126 -52.09 28.22 -12.10
C PRO A 126 -52.09 26.80 -11.53
N PHE A 127 -51.61 25.85 -12.34
CA PHE A 127 -51.28 24.53 -11.85
C PHE A 127 -50.14 24.75 -10.84
N GLU A 128 -50.42 24.56 -9.54
CA GLU A 128 -49.35 24.10 -8.65
C GLU A 128 -48.82 22.84 -9.30
N GLU A 129 -47.66 22.93 -9.96
CA GLU A 129 -46.99 21.79 -10.55
C GLU A 129 -46.78 20.79 -9.42
N GLY A 130 -47.55 19.70 -9.46
CA GLY A 130 -47.58 18.74 -8.39
C GLY A 130 -46.24 18.01 -8.29
N PRO A 131 -45.91 17.44 -7.12
CA PRO A 131 -44.76 16.54 -7.05
C PRO A 131 -44.91 15.46 -8.14
N PRO A 132 -43.84 15.20 -8.93
CA PRO A 132 -43.88 14.25 -10.03
C PRO A 132 -44.30 12.86 -9.53
N LYS A 133 -44.94 12.08 -10.40
CA LYS A 133 -45.31 10.71 -10.05
C LYS A 133 -43.99 9.93 -9.89
N PRO A 134 -43.74 9.30 -8.73
CA PRO A 134 -42.52 8.53 -8.56
C PRO A 134 -42.50 7.36 -9.54
N GLU A 135 -41.31 7.06 -10.07
CA GLU A 135 -41.04 5.96 -11.00
C GLU A 135 -40.45 4.76 -10.25
N PRO A 136 -40.84 3.52 -10.62
CA PRO A 136 -40.33 2.33 -9.96
C PRO A 136 -38.82 2.17 -10.23
N PRO A 137 -38.04 1.72 -9.22
CA PRO A 137 -36.62 1.44 -9.44
C PRO A 137 -36.46 0.28 -10.42
N GLU A 138 -35.40 0.32 -11.22
CA GLU A 138 -34.98 -0.75 -12.12
C GLU A 138 -34.21 -1.83 -11.36
N ARG A 139 -34.42 -3.09 -11.74
CA ARG A 139 -33.73 -4.22 -11.15
C ARG A 139 -32.38 -4.43 -11.84
N PRO A 140 -31.31 -4.78 -11.10
CA PRO A 140 -30.03 -5.11 -11.69
C PRO A 140 -30.15 -6.31 -12.65
N ASP A 141 -29.46 -6.23 -13.79
CA ASP A 141 -29.33 -7.34 -14.73
C ASP A 141 -28.06 -8.14 -14.42
N PHE A 142 -28.23 -9.42 -14.07
CA PHE A 142 -27.12 -10.29 -13.70
C PHE A 142 -26.16 -10.50 -14.87
N ASP A 143 -26.67 -10.66 -16.10
CA ASP A 143 -25.83 -10.91 -17.28
C ASP A 143 -24.87 -9.73 -17.53
N SER A 144 -25.35 -8.51 -17.33
CA SER A 144 -24.53 -7.30 -17.41
C SER A 144 -23.46 -7.24 -16.31
N ILE A 145 -23.79 -7.67 -15.08
CA ILE A 145 -22.83 -7.76 -13.96
C ILE A 145 -21.75 -8.81 -14.27
N GLU A 146 -22.14 -10.01 -14.69
CA GLU A 146 -21.20 -11.09 -15.03
C GLU A 146 -20.26 -10.65 -16.17
N GLN A 147 -20.79 -10.03 -17.23
CA GLN A 147 -19.98 -9.51 -18.34
C GLN A 147 -18.95 -8.47 -17.87
N TRP A 148 -19.36 -7.56 -16.98
CA TRP A 148 -18.45 -6.56 -16.42
C TRP A 148 -17.36 -7.21 -15.56
N VAL A 149 -17.70 -8.20 -14.72
CA VAL A 149 -16.73 -8.95 -13.91
C VAL A 149 -15.75 -9.70 -14.81
N ARG A 150 -16.24 -10.35 -15.88
CA ARG A 150 -15.39 -11.07 -16.84
C ARG A 150 -14.44 -10.13 -17.58
N GLU A 151 -14.90 -8.95 -18.01
CA GLU A 151 -14.04 -7.94 -18.64
C GLU A 151 -12.96 -7.45 -17.66
N LYS A 152 -13.36 -7.09 -16.42
CA LYS A 152 -12.44 -6.69 -15.35
C LYS A 152 -11.39 -7.77 -15.10
N ALA A 153 -11.81 -9.02 -14.94
CA ALA A 153 -10.91 -10.14 -14.68
C ALA A 153 -9.91 -10.35 -15.83
N SER A 154 -10.36 -10.25 -17.09
CA SER A 154 -9.48 -10.40 -18.25
C SER A 154 -8.33 -9.37 -18.29
N ARG A 155 -8.54 -8.20 -17.70
CA ARG A 155 -7.55 -7.12 -17.61
C ARG A 155 -6.57 -7.31 -16.47
N ILE A 156 -7.07 -7.76 -15.30
CA ILE A 156 -6.29 -7.74 -14.05
C ILE A 156 -5.73 -9.10 -13.63
N ARG A 157 -6.36 -10.21 -14.04
CA ARG A 157 -5.99 -11.57 -13.63
C ARG A 157 -5.07 -12.25 -14.64
N ARG A 158 -4.53 -13.40 -14.26
CA ARG A 158 -3.85 -14.35 -15.16
C ARG A 158 -4.92 -15.01 -16.04
N LYS A 159 -4.63 -15.27 -17.31
CA LYS A 159 -5.55 -16.06 -18.15
C LYS A 159 -5.42 -17.55 -17.84
N PRO A 160 -6.52 -18.32 -17.85
CA PRO A 160 -6.47 -19.76 -17.69
C PRO A 160 -5.45 -20.41 -18.64
N GLY A 161 -4.70 -21.39 -18.14
CA GLY A 161 -3.63 -22.08 -18.87
C GLY A 161 -2.30 -21.35 -18.95
N GLU A 162 -2.21 -20.06 -18.60
CA GLU A 162 -0.91 -19.40 -18.44
C GLU A 162 -0.13 -20.01 -17.27
N VAL A 163 1.18 -20.24 -17.43
CA VAL A 163 2.00 -20.76 -16.33
C VAL A 163 2.06 -19.77 -15.15
N ILE A 164 2.07 -20.31 -13.94
CA ILE A 164 2.31 -19.51 -12.74
C ILE A 164 3.81 -19.24 -12.65
N LEU A 165 4.18 -17.96 -12.51
CA LEU A 165 5.56 -17.51 -12.41
C LEU A 165 5.84 -16.99 -11.00
N THR A 166 6.66 -17.70 -10.24
CA THR A 166 7.15 -17.20 -8.94
C THR A 166 8.57 -16.64 -9.09
N PRO A 167 8.79 -15.33 -8.86
CA PRO A 167 10.12 -14.75 -8.87
C PRO A 167 10.91 -15.16 -7.61
N GLU A 168 12.12 -15.69 -7.81
CA GLU A 168 13.03 -16.09 -6.75
C GLU A 168 14.39 -15.41 -6.92
N LEU A 169 14.77 -14.58 -5.95
CA LEU A 169 16.07 -13.90 -5.94
C LEU A 169 17.08 -14.72 -5.14
N SER A 170 18.22 -15.03 -5.76
CA SER A 170 19.31 -15.79 -5.15
C SER A 170 20.63 -15.03 -5.26
N ALA A 171 21.47 -15.10 -4.22
CA ALA A 171 22.83 -14.55 -4.22
C ALA A 171 23.89 -15.59 -4.66
N SER A 172 23.55 -16.44 -5.63
CA SER A 172 24.40 -17.54 -6.16
C SER A 172 25.12 -17.19 -7.48
N GLY A 173 25.07 -15.92 -7.90
CA GLY A 173 25.76 -15.43 -9.08
C GLY A 173 27.25 -15.26 -8.87
N SER A 174 28.01 -15.53 -9.92
CA SER A 174 29.44 -15.25 -9.98
C SER A 174 29.68 -13.75 -10.20
N ILE A 175 30.60 -13.19 -9.43
CA ILE A 175 31.10 -11.83 -9.62
C ILE A 175 32.33 -11.91 -10.51
N THR A 176 32.42 -11.05 -11.52
CA THR A 176 33.57 -11.00 -12.42
C THR A 176 34.84 -10.67 -11.62
N PRO A 177 35.92 -11.48 -11.72
CA PRO A 177 37.21 -11.20 -11.07
C PRO A 177 37.74 -9.81 -11.42
N SER A 178 38.45 -9.18 -10.49
CA SER A 178 38.95 -7.81 -10.68
C SER A 178 39.93 -7.70 -11.86
N GLU A 179 40.69 -8.76 -12.16
CA GLU A 179 41.61 -8.76 -13.31
C GLU A 179 40.89 -8.66 -14.67
N LEU A 180 39.61 -9.02 -14.72
CA LEU A 180 38.78 -9.00 -15.92
C LEU A 180 37.87 -7.76 -16.00
N CYS A 181 37.95 -6.86 -15.02
CA CYS A 181 37.14 -5.65 -14.98
C CYS A 181 37.87 -4.46 -15.64
N PRO A 182 37.12 -3.50 -16.21
CA PRO A 182 37.67 -2.21 -16.64
C PRO A 182 38.38 -1.47 -15.50
N ARG A 183 39.37 -0.64 -15.83
CA ARG A 183 40.18 0.09 -14.85
C ARG A 183 39.34 0.92 -13.85
N ALA A 184 38.26 1.54 -14.33
CA ALA A 184 37.40 2.35 -13.48
C ALA A 184 36.66 1.51 -12.41
N GLU A 185 36.18 0.32 -12.77
CA GLU A 185 35.56 -0.63 -11.83
C GLU A 185 36.60 -1.19 -10.85
N VAL A 186 37.85 -1.45 -11.30
CA VAL A 186 38.95 -1.86 -10.41
C VAL A 186 39.22 -0.77 -9.37
N ALA A 187 39.33 0.49 -9.77
CA ALA A 187 39.53 1.61 -8.87
C ALA A 187 38.39 1.72 -7.83
N ARG A 188 37.13 1.57 -8.26
CA ARG A 188 35.96 1.53 -7.36
C ARG A 188 36.07 0.39 -6.34
N ARG A 189 36.46 -0.81 -6.76
CA ARG A 189 36.64 -1.96 -5.85
C ARG A 189 37.75 -1.75 -4.84
N GLU A 190 38.87 -1.19 -5.27
CA GLU A 190 39.99 -0.84 -4.39
C GLU A 190 39.57 0.20 -3.34
N ASP A 191 38.82 1.22 -3.72
CA ASP A 191 38.28 2.20 -2.77
C ASP A 191 37.34 1.53 -1.76
N VAL A 192 36.38 0.73 -2.22
CA VAL A 192 35.45 0.01 -1.34
C VAL A 192 36.17 -0.95 -0.40
N SER A 193 37.24 -1.62 -0.84
CA SER A 193 38.01 -2.56 0.00
C SER A 193 38.69 -1.89 1.20
N LYS A 194 38.95 -0.58 1.13
CA LYS A 194 39.58 0.21 2.20
C LYS A 194 38.56 0.70 3.24
N ARG A 195 37.26 0.57 2.94
CA ARG A 195 36.16 1.01 3.80
C ARG A 195 35.73 -0.10 4.74
N SER A 196 35.41 0.27 5.96
CA SER A 196 34.75 -0.60 6.93
C SER A 196 33.68 0.17 7.69
N LEU A 197 32.68 -0.55 8.19
CA LEU A 197 31.58 0.01 8.96
C LEU A 197 31.71 -0.45 10.41
N PHE A 198 31.31 0.41 11.35
CA PHE A 198 31.12 0.04 12.75
C PHE A 198 29.97 0.84 13.35
N ILE A 199 29.42 0.37 14.46
CA ILE A 199 28.30 1.01 15.14
C ILE A 199 28.75 1.41 16.54
N LYS A 200 28.48 2.67 16.91
CA LYS A 200 28.56 3.11 18.31
C LYS A 200 27.20 2.98 18.96
N VAL A 201 27.19 2.45 20.18
CA VAL A 201 26.00 2.32 21.02
C VAL A 201 26.02 3.46 22.02
N LEU A 202 25.02 4.33 21.92
CA LEU A 202 24.84 5.46 22.82
C LEU A 202 23.63 5.22 23.72
N TYR A 203 23.81 5.51 25.00
CA TYR A 203 22.78 5.47 26.03
C TYR A 203 22.68 6.88 26.62
N ASN A 204 21.51 7.50 26.54
CA ASN A 204 21.29 8.90 26.96
C ASN A 204 22.38 9.83 26.42
N ASP A 205 22.62 9.74 25.11
CA ASP A 205 23.62 10.52 24.34
C ASP A 205 25.09 10.33 24.74
N LYS A 206 25.39 9.32 25.57
CA LYS A 206 26.76 8.95 25.92
C LYS A 206 27.14 7.63 25.26
N GLU A 207 28.31 7.59 24.60
CA GLU A 207 28.87 6.35 24.05
C GLU A 207 29.17 5.37 25.19
N VAL A 208 28.51 4.22 25.18
CA VAL A 208 28.69 3.15 26.17
C VAL A 208 29.38 1.93 25.59
N SER A 209 29.29 1.73 24.28
CA SER A 209 29.99 0.64 23.58
C SER A 209 30.13 0.91 22.09
N ARG A 210 30.87 0.05 21.40
CA ARG A 210 31.01 0.06 19.94
C ARG A 210 31.25 -1.35 19.40
N THR A 211 30.82 -1.59 18.17
CA THR A 211 31.14 -2.83 17.47
C THR A 211 32.59 -2.87 17.01
N GLY A 212 33.05 -4.07 16.63
CA GLY A 212 34.18 -4.21 15.72
C GLY A 212 33.88 -3.58 14.36
N SER A 213 34.95 -3.25 13.62
CA SER A 213 34.82 -2.75 12.25
C SER A 213 34.72 -3.93 11.28
N CYS A 214 33.78 -3.85 10.35
CA CYS A 214 33.52 -4.90 9.37
C CYS A 214 33.36 -4.31 7.97
N SER A 215 34.02 -4.91 6.97
CA SER A 215 33.89 -4.47 5.57
C SER A 215 32.55 -4.88 4.97
N LEU A 216 32.10 -4.08 4.00
CA LEU A 216 30.89 -4.36 3.24
C LEU A 216 31.09 -5.58 2.34
N ARG A 217 30.17 -6.54 2.41
CA ARG A 217 30.17 -7.71 1.52
C ARG A 217 29.62 -7.35 0.15
N SER A 218 29.84 -8.23 -0.83
CA SER A 218 29.36 -8.05 -2.21
C SER A 218 27.84 -8.07 -2.40
N ASP A 219 27.10 -8.53 -1.38
CA ASP A 219 25.65 -8.47 -1.29
C ASP A 219 25.15 -7.19 -0.58
N PHE A 220 26.04 -6.24 -0.31
CA PHE A 220 25.80 -4.98 0.41
C PHE A 220 25.34 -5.17 1.86
N ARG A 221 25.78 -6.26 2.51
CA ARG A 221 25.48 -6.54 3.92
C ARG A 221 26.73 -6.46 4.79
N VAL A 222 26.52 -6.08 6.05
CA VAL A 222 27.50 -6.18 7.13
C VAL A 222 26.90 -6.99 8.26
N GLN A 223 27.68 -7.91 8.84
CA GLN A 223 27.27 -8.72 9.97
C GLN A 223 28.24 -8.46 11.13
N PHE A 224 27.77 -7.78 12.17
CA PHE A 224 28.56 -7.53 13.37
C PHE A 224 28.51 -8.71 14.34
N THR A 225 27.35 -9.35 14.50
CA THR A 225 27.14 -10.50 15.40
C THR A 225 27.70 -10.29 16.81
N GLN A 226 27.47 -9.11 17.40
CA GLN A 226 27.96 -8.76 18.74
C GLN A 226 26.79 -8.52 19.70
N LEU A 227 26.94 -9.00 20.92
CA LEU A 227 26.02 -8.79 22.03
C LEU A 227 26.67 -7.86 23.05
N PHE A 228 25.94 -6.82 23.48
CA PHE A 228 26.41 -5.86 24.48
C PHE A 228 25.55 -5.94 25.74
N HIS A 229 26.19 -6.16 26.89
CA HIS A 229 25.53 -6.09 28.19
C HIS A 229 25.72 -4.69 28.77
N LEU A 230 24.64 -3.91 28.80
CA LEU A 230 24.64 -2.57 29.38
C LEU A 230 24.10 -2.62 30.80
N LYS A 231 24.92 -2.19 31.77
CA LYS A 231 24.46 -1.93 33.14
C LYS A 231 24.02 -0.48 33.22
N ILE A 232 22.72 -0.28 33.44
CA ILE A 232 22.12 1.05 33.53
C ILE A 232 21.91 1.43 34.99
N LEU A 233 22.12 2.72 35.30
CA LEU A 233 21.82 3.29 36.63
C LEU A 233 20.50 4.08 36.63
N ASN A 234 20.19 4.70 35.50
CA ASN A 234 18.97 5.49 35.29
C ASN A 234 18.05 4.74 34.32
N CYS A 235 16.79 5.13 34.20
CA CYS A 235 15.96 4.66 33.09
C CYS A 235 16.50 5.22 31.76
N PRO A 236 16.51 4.43 30.67
CA PRO A 236 16.85 4.93 29.34
C PRO A 236 15.85 5.99 28.91
N GLN A 237 16.34 7.17 28.54
CA GLN A 237 15.59 8.19 27.82
C GLN A 237 15.77 8.04 26.31
N SER A 238 16.99 7.66 25.88
CA SER A 238 17.30 7.38 24.48
C SER A 238 18.29 6.22 24.36
N MET A 239 18.04 5.35 23.38
CA MET A 239 19.01 4.40 22.86
C MET A 239 19.28 4.76 21.40
N ASN A 240 20.52 5.08 21.09
CA ASN A 240 20.92 5.54 19.76
C ASN A 240 22.07 4.70 19.24
N LEU A 241 21.92 4.17 18.04
CA LEU A 241 22.93 3.46 17.30
C LEU A 241 23.46 4.38 16.20
N GLN A 242 24.71 4.80 16.33
CA GLN A 242 25.36 5.63 15.33
C GLN A 242 26.15 4.74 14.37
N VAL A 243 25.81 4.78 13.08
CA VAL A 243 26.49 4.03 12.03
C VAL A 243 27.65 4.87 11.51
N PHE A 244 28.87 4.35 11.59
CA PHE A 244 30.08 5.01 11.11
C PHE A 244 30.70 4.25 9.94
N GLU A 245 31.27 5.01 9.01
CA GLU A 245 32.23 4.53 8.03
C GLU A 245 33.65 4.88 8.48
N GLN A 246 34.57 3.96 8.27
CA GLN A 246 35.98 4.09 8.61
C GLN A 246 36.83 3.83 7.37
N ILE A 247 37.75 4.76 7.10
CA ILE A 247 38.75 4.69 6.03
C ILE A 247 40.11 4.97 6.67
N GLY A 248 40.93 3.92 6.81
CA GLY A 248 42.19 4.00 7.55
C GLY A 248 41.95 4.44 9.00
N SER A 249 42.53 5.57 9.39
CA SER A 249 42.36 6.18 10.72
C SER A 249 41.19 7.16 10.82
N SER A 250 40.59 7.56 9.70
CA SER A 250 39.50 8.53 9.68
C SER A 250 38.16 7.81 9.78
N SER A 251 37.24 8.40 10.54
CA SER A 251 35.87 7.91 10.70
C SER A 251 34.84 9.01 10.45
N SER A 252 33.79 8.70 9.70
CA SER A 252 32.67 9.59 9.40
C SER A 252 31.36 8.99 9.89
N LEU A 253 30.51 9.82 10.52
CA LEU A 253 29.17 9.41 10.95
C LEU A 253 28.23 9.37 9.74
N LEU A 254 27.75 8.19 9.35
CA LEU A 254 26.80 8.04 8.24
C LEU A 254 25.37 8.40 8.66
N ALA A 255 24.90 7.83 9.78
CA ALA A 255 23.53 7.99 10.23
C ALA A 255 23.39 7.72 11.74
N GLN A 256 22.29 8.24 12.31
CA GLN A 256 21.87 7.95 13.68
C GLN A 256 20.54 7.20 13.64
N VAL A 257 20.45 6.11 14.41
CA VAL A 257 19.28 5.24 14.45
C VAL A 257 18.79 5.18 15.89
N PHE A 258 17.59 5.69 16.13
CA PHE A 258 16.97 5.65 17.44
C PHE A 258 16.21 4.33 17.62
N VAL A 259 16.57 3.59 18.66
CA VAL A 259 15.96 2.30 18.98
C VAL A 259 15.02 2.53 20.18
N PRO A 260 13.76 2.04 20.12
CA PRO A 260 12.84 2.17 21.23
C PRO A 260 13.37 1.42 22.46
N VAL A 261 13.05 1.95 23.63
CA VAL A 261 13.28 1.23 24.88
C VAL A 261 12.32 0.04 24.93
N PRO A 262 12.81 -1.20 25.14
CA PRO A 262 11.94 -2.38 25.16
C PRO A 262 10.95 -2.33 26.32
N GLU A 263 9.76 -2.90 26.11
CA GLU A 263 8.80 -3.08 27.20
C GLU A 263 9.39 -3.95 28.32
N PRO A 264 8.99 -3.78 29.59
CA PRO A 264 9.53 -4.56 30.71
C PRO A 264 9.38 -6.08 30.58
N SER A 265 8.40 -6.53 29.79
CA SER A 265 8.13 -7.93 29.47
C SER A 265 9.14 -8.53 28.47
N VAL A 266 9.83 -7.70 27.70
CA VAL A 266 10.75 -8.12 26.64
C VAL A 266 12.11 -8.44 27.26
N VAL A 267 12.36 -9.73 27.46
CA VAL A 267 13.57 -10.26 28.10
C VAL A 267 14.49 -10.96 27.10
N THR A 268 15.72 -11.19 27.55
CA THR A 268 16.75 -11.86 26.75
C THR A 268 16.25 -13.22 26.26
N GLY A 269 16.34 -13.47 24.95
CA GLY A 269 15.92 -14.74 24.32
C GLY A 269 14.49 -14.74 23.75
N SER A 270 13.61 -13.84 24.19
CA SER A 270 12.25 -13.68 23.62
C SER A 270 12.09 -12.46 22.72
N ALA A 271 13.03 -11.53 22.77
CA ALA A 271 12.97 -10.28 22.02
C ALA A 271 13.11 -10.50 20.50
N PRO A 272 12.20 -9.94 19.69
CA PRO A 272 12.29 -10.03 18.24
C PRO A 272 13.49 -9.22 17.71
N VAL A 273 13.98 -9.61 16.52
CA VAL A 273 14.91 -8.77 15.76
C VAL A 273 14.10 -7.72 15.03
N GLU A 274 14.30 -6.46 15.38
CA GLU A 274 13.68 -5.32 14.73
C GLU A 274 14.62 -4.72 13.69
N THR A 275 14.04 -4.13 12.63
CA THR A 275 14.78 -3.52 11.54
C THR A 275 14.45 -2.04 11.44
N PHE A 276 15.47 -1.20 11.53
CA PHE A 276 15.36 0.24 11.50
C PHE A 276 15.95 0.79 10.20
N GLU A 277 15.18 1.57 9.47
CA GLU A 277 15.65 2.21 8.25
C GLU A 277 16.38 3.50 8.58
N PHE A 278 17.45 3.79 7.84
CA PHE A 278 18.19 5.04 7.98
C PHE A 278 18.58 5.59 6.61
N SER A 279 18.77 6.91 6.58
CA SER A 279 19.30 7.62 5.43
C SER A 279 20.29 8.68 5.92
N SER A 280 21.35 8.88 5.15
CA SER A 280 22.37 9.89 5.39
C SER A 280 22.10 11.12 4.54
N ASN A 281 22.34 12.30 5.09
CA ASN A 281 22.34 13.56 4.36
C ASN A 281 23.75 13.93 3.85
N GLN A 282 24.70 13.00 3.88
CA GLN A 282 26.04 13.23 3.38
C GLN A 282 26.06 13.31 1.86
N ARG A 283 26.81 14.30 1.37
CA ARG A 283 27.18 14.41 -0.03
C ARG A 283 28.53 13.76 -0.28
N VAL A 284 28.54 12.75 -1.13
CA VAL A 284 29.73 11.95 -1.45
C VAL A 284 29.88 11.87 -2.96
N MET A 285 31.05 12.24 -3.46
CA MET A 285 31.42 12.11 -4.87
C MET A 285 32.70 11.29 -4.97
N PHE A 286 32.88 10.59 -6.09
CA PHE A 286 34.04 9.77 -6.35
C PHE A 286 34.78 10.24 -7.60
N ASP A 287 36.07 9.96 -7.67
CA ASP A 287 36.91 10.13 -8.86
C ASP A 287 36.88 8.90 -9.79
N HIS A 288 36.24 7.80 -9.34
CA HIS A 288 35.92 6.60 -10.10
C HIS A 288 34.43 6.55 -10.48
N GLU A 289 33.99 5.48 -11.16
CA GLU A 289 32.60 5.25 -11.61
C GLU A 289 31.60 4.93 -10.47
N GLY A 290 31.87 5.39 -9.25
CA GLY A 290 30.95 5.26 -8.13
C GLY A 290 29.83 6.30 -8.26
N VAL A 291 28.60 5.90 -7.96
CA VAL A 291 27.42 6.78 -8.10
C VAL A 291 27.47 7.97 -7.14
N GLY A 292 28.00 7.77 -5.92
CA GLY A 292 27.99 8.80 -4.87
C GLY A 292 26.71 8.80 -4.05
N SER A 293 26.57 9.84 -3.23
CA SER A 293 25.39 10.15 -2.40
C SER A 293 25.12 11.64 -2.50
N ASP A 294 23.84 12.02 -2.62
CA ASP A 294 23.41 13.40 -2.85
C ASP A 294 24.05 14.04 -4.11
N VAL A 295 24.08 13.24 -5.18
CA VAL A 295 24.56 13.65 -6.51
C VAL A 295 23.48 13.32 -7.54
N PRO A 296 23.08 14.26 -8.42
CA PRO A 296 22.15 13.97 -9.50
C PRO A 296 22.74 12.98 -10.50
N LEU A 297 22.02 11.90 -10.78
CA LEU A 297 22.35 10.93 -11.82
C LEU A 297 21.13 10.68 -12.73
N SER A 298 21.37 10.22 -13.95
CA SER A 298 20.32 9.77 -14.86
C SER A 298 20.56 8.31 -15.23
N PHE A 299 19.49 7.52 -15.26
CA PHE A 299 19.52 6.18 -15.83
C PHE A 299 19.24 6.17 -17.33
N GLU A 300 18.83 7.31 -17.88
CA GLU A 300 18.47 7.46 -19.30
C GLU A 300 19.70 7.89 -20.13
N PRO A 301 19.89 7.35 -21.34
CA PRO A 301 21.01 7.72 -22.21
C PRO A 301 21.03 9.20 -22.61
N ASP A 302 19.87 9.87 -22.61
CA ASP A 302 19.72 11.29 -22.96
C ASP A 302 19.98 12.24 -21.78
N GLY A 303 20.25 11.71 -20.59
CA GLY A 303 20.49 12.49 -19.38
C GLY A 303 19.24 13.14 -18.77
N SER A 304 18.04 12.77 -19.23
CA SER A 304 16.76 13.19 -18.67
C SER A 304 16.46 12.47 -17.34
N ASN A 305 15.33 12.77 -16.68
CA ASN A 305 14.87 12.06 -15.48
C ASN A 305 15.95 11.93 -14.38
N LYS A 306 16.61 13.04 -14.05
CA LYS A 306 17.64 13.03 -13.01
C LYS A 306 17.05 12.65 -11.67
N VAL A 307 17.67 11.67 -11.02
CA VAL A 307 17.35 11.23 -9.66
C VAL A 307 18.52 11.53 -8.73
N ILE A 308 18.22 11.75 -7.46
CA ILE A 308 19.23 11.91 -6.41
C ILE A 308 19.06 10.73 -5.46
N LEU A 309 20.15 9.98 -5.26
CA LEU A 309 20.19 8.86 -4.32
C LEU A 309 20.99 9.28 -3.08
N LEU A 310 20.48 8.89 -1.91
CA LEU A 310 21.15 9.07 -0.63
C LEU A 310 21.68 7.73 -0.13
N THR A 311 22.83 7.76 0.54
CA THR A 311 23.33 6.60 1.31
C THR A 311 22.27 6.23 2.34
N SER A 312 21.65 5.08 2.16
CA SER A 312 20.56 4.59 3.00
C SER A 312 20.71 3.09 3.23
N GLY A 313 20.07 2.59 4.27
CA GLY A 313 20.19 1.20 4.66
C GLY A 313 19.20 0.80 5.75
N LYS A 314 19.33 -0.46 6.16
CA LYS A 314 18.55 -1.04 7.24
C LYS A 314 19.49 -1.62 8.30
N LEU A 315 19.25 -1.26 9.55
CA LEU A 315 19.95 -1.78 10.71
C LEU A 315 19.03 -2.76 11.45
N ALA A 316 19.40 -4.03 11.45
CA ALA A 316 18.68 -5.05 12.22
C ALA A 316 19.36 -5.23 13.59
N CYS A 317 18.62 -5.06 14.67
CA CYS A 317 19.10 -5.30 16.02
C CYS A 317 17.97 -5.79 16.95
N CYS A 318 18.38 -6.37 18.07
CA CYS A 318 17.48 -6.83 19.12
C CYS A 318 17.90 -6.16 20.42
N VAL A 319 16.93 -5.63 21.16
CA VAL A 319 17.15 -4.99 22.46
C VAL A 319 16.19 -5.60 23.47
N SER A 320 16.71 -5.99 24.62
CA SER A 320 15.94 -6.70 25.64
C SER A 320 16.46 -6.42 27.03
N TRP A 321 15.59 -6.57 28.03
CA TRP A 321 16.01 -6.56 29.42
C TRP A 321 16.75 -7.85 29.79
N GLY A 322 17.80 -7.71 30.59
CA GLY A 322 18.49 -8.86 31.18
C GLY A 322 17.63 -9.50 32.26
N ILE A 323 17.80 -10.81 32.48
CA ILE A 323 17.13 -11.55 33.55
C ILE A 323 18.05 -11.58 34.80
N GLY A 324 17.47 -11.35 35.98
CA GLY A 324 18.16 -11.45 37.27
C GLY A 324 18.41 -12.90 37.70
N GLU A 325 19.13 -13.09 38.80
CA GLU A 325 19.37 -14.44 39.36
C GLU A 325 18.06 -15.10 39.84
N ASP A 326 17.07 -14.29 40.20
CA ASP A 326 15.74 -14.73 40.64
C ASP A 326 14.73 -14.94 39.49
N ASP A 327 15.19 -15.02 38.24
CA ASP A 327 14.36 -15.09 37.01
C ASP A 327 13.44 -13.87 36.79
N VAL A 328 13.70 -12.77 37.50
CA VAL A 328 12.96 -11.51 37.38
C VAL A 328 13.60 -10.61 36.33
N PRO A 329 12.83 -10.01 35.39
CA PRO A 329 13.35 -9.03 34.45
C PRO A 329 14.00 -7.84 35.18
N ARG A 330 15.20 -7.44 34.76
CA ARG A 330 15.89 -6.24 35.27
C ARG A 330 15.38 -4.94 34.66
N ALA A 331 14.14 -4.94 34.18
CA ALA A 331 13.48 -3.77 33.66
C ALA A 331 13.21 -2.76 34.79
N PRO A 332 13.28 -1.45 34.53
CA PRO A 332 12.81 -0.46 35.49
C PRO A 332 11.35 -0.73 35.85
N PRO A 333 10.94 -0.55 37.11
CA PRO A 333 9.53 -0.67 37.49
C PRO A 333 8.73 0.33 36.64
N VAL A 334 7.60 -0.13 36.10
CA VAL A 334 6.65 0.73 35.38
C VAL A 334 6.17 1.77 36.37
N SER A 335 6.81 2.92 36.37
CA SER A 335 6.25 4.10 37.00
C SER A 335 4.95 4.35 36.25
N GLN A 336 3.82 4.41 36.96
CA GLN A 336 2.55 4.85 36.42
C GLN A 336 2.78 6.21 35.73
N GLN A 337 3.01 6.22 34.42
CA GLN A 337 2.75 7.39 33.59
C GLN A 337 1.24 7.50 33.45
N LEU A 338 0.60 7.80 34.57
CA LEU A 338 -0.77 8.26 34.68
C LEU A 338 -0.69 9.58 35.45
N GLY A 339 -0.91 10.67 34.73
CA GLY A 339 -1.18 11.98 35.34
C GLY A 339 -0.11 13.05 35.18
N ALA A 340 0.11 13.51 33.95
CA ALA A 340 0.23 14.95 33.72
C ALA A 340 -0.76 15.29 32.62
N ALA A 341 -1.95 15.67 33.05
CA ALA A 341 -3.07 16.06 32.22
C ALA A 341 -2.93 17.52 31.75
N HIS A 342 -3.49 17.74 30.56
CA HIS A 342 -3.91 19.00 29.91
C HIS A 342 -2.85 19.94 29.33
#